data_AF-A0A3N7H2Y1-F1
#
_entry.id   AF-A0A3N7H2Y1-F1
#
_cell.length_a   1.000
_cell.length_b   1.000
_cell.length_c   1.000
_cell.angle_alpha   90.00
_cell.angle_beta   90.00
_cell.angle_gamma   90.00
#
_symmetry.space_group_name_H-M   'P 1'
#
loop_
_entity.id
_entity.type
_entity.pdbx_description
1 polymer ?
#
loop_
_entity_poly.entity_id
_entity_poly.type
_entity_poly.pdbx_seq_one_letter_code
_entity_poly.pdbx_strand_id
1 'polypeptide(L)'
;MDNAYLTNPEDKYETPWFLLKGGIFESFRYDTFESFNEKLWQLVVAITSKRKKDDNEKQRLLETIEKIVLMIKGCHYFLHHKKRLNFKEDWIDIKWLPNPYRCLEKYRPREDQKLNHHLAHFREPFTKLTSEEAQNFTTAFKNFFAEMDLSSWMNLLDDWKACIESDESLFDWQVDYAPLKTYEKFLALHEACIIGYHWAEIDYPPPNRHLYEEFFNTSYESYRDASPLE
;
A
#
# COMPACT_ATOMS: atom_id res chain seq x y z
N MET A 1 27.48 -2.71 12.20
CA MET A 1 26.03 -2.61 11.92
C MET A 1 25.88 -2.48 10.42
N ASP A 2 25.29 -3.47 9.77
CA ASP A 2 24.93 -3.37 8.36
C ASP A 2 23.77 -2.38 8.23
N ASN A 3 24.02 -1.24 7.59
CA ASN A 3 22.98 -0.26 7.33
C ASN A 3 22.23 -0.66 6.04
N ALA A 4 21.02 -1.18 6.20
CA ALA A 4 20.15 -1.56 5.07
C ALA A 4 19.87 -0.40 4.10
N TYR A 5 20.04 0.87 4.50
CA TYR A 5 19.89 2.03 3.60
C TYR A 5 21.08 2.23 2.65
N LEU A 6 22.20 1.56 2.90
CA LEU A 6 23.43 1.66 2.12
C LEU A 6 23.73 0.38 1.31
N THR A 7 22.95 -0.69 1.50
CA THR A 7 23.11 -1.94 0.76
C THR A 7 22.63 -1.79 -0.68
N ASN A 8 23.44 -2.22 -1.65
CA ASN A 8 23.02 -2.33 -3.05
C ASN A 8 22.30 -3.68 -3.28
N PRO A 9 21.45 -3.80 -4.31
CA PRO A 9 20.97 -5.11 -4.74
C PRO A 9 22.19 -5.98 -5.07
N GLU A 10 22.39 -7.05 -4.30
CA GLU A 10 23.30 -8.13 -4.72
C GLU A 10 22.72 -8.82 -5.96
N ASP A 11 23.53 -9.50 -6.78
CA ASP A 11 23.11 -10.31 -7.94
C ASP A 11 22.05 -11.42 -7.63
N LYS A 12 21.59 -11.50 -6.38
CA LYS A 12 20.62 -12.48 -5.86
C LYS A 12 19.16 -12.04 -5.92
N TYR A 13 18.85 -10.75 -6.09
CA TYR A 13 17.46 -10.27 -6.13
C TYR A 13 17.20 -9.45 -7.39
N GLU A 14 16.07 -9.71 -8.04
CA GLU A 14 15.52 -8.77 -9.03
C GLU A 14 15.23 -7.42 -8.34
N THR A 15 15.53 -6.32 -9.02
CA THR A 15 15.45 -4.97 -8.43
C THR A 15 14.07 -4.65 -7.80
N PRO A 16 12.92 -5.11 -8.35
CA PRO A 16 11.61 -4.96 -7.69
C PRO A 16 11.53 -5.59 -6.29
N TRP A 17 11.96 -6.84 -6.14
CA TRP A 17 11.99 -7.53 -4.85
C TRP A 17 12.95 -6.88 -3.85
N PHE A 18 14.10 -6.40 -4.33
CA PHE A 18 15.03 -5.64 -3.49
C PHE A 18 14.36 -4.38 -2.91
N LEU A 19 13.55 -3.67 -3.71
CA LEU A 19 12.87 -2.45 -3.27
C LEU A 19 11.78 -2.71 -2.23
N LEU A 20 11.11 -3.88 -2.26
CA LEU A 20 10.09 -4.25 -1.28
C LEU A 20 10.64 -4.84 0.03
N LYS A 21 11.92 -5.24 0.06
CA LYS A 21 12.58 -5.87 1.22
C LYS A 21 12.64 -4.99 2.48
N GLY A 22 12.27 -3.72 2.38
CA GLY A 22 12.23 -2.78 3.51
C GLY A 22 11.21 -3.10 4.62
N GLY A 23 10.47 -4.21 4.53
CA GLY A 23 9.42 -4.59 5.48
C GLY A 23 8.00 -4.47 4.93
N ILE A 24 7.85 -4.12 3.64
CA ILE A 24 6.53 -3.99 3.00
C ILE A 24 5.83 -5.35 3.01
N PHE A 25 6.45 -6.38 2.44
CA PHE A 25 5.84 -7.72 2.40
C PHE A 25 5.56 -8.28 3.80
N GLU A 26 6.52 -8.14 4.72
CA GLU A 26 6.38 -8.62 6.09
C GLU A 26 5.23 -7.95 6.85
N SER A 27 4.90 -6.70 6.52
CA SER A 27 3.83 -5.95 7.19
C SER A 27 2.43 -6.43 6.88
N PHE A 28 2.18 -7.01 5.69
CA PHE A 28 0.82 -7.40 5.28
C PHE A 28 0.68 -8.87 4.84
N ARG A 29 1.75 -9.66 4.69
CA ARG A 29 1.70 -11.06 4.20
C ARG A 29 0.73 -12.01 4.92
N TYR A 30 0.22 -11.64 6.10
CA TYR A 30 -0.71 -12.42 6.89
C TYR A 30 -2.09 -11.75 7.07
N ASP A 31 -2.31 -10.62 6.42
CA ASP A 31 -3.53 -9.84 6.51
C ASP A 31 -4.13 -9.64 5.11
N THR A 32 -5.43 -9.86 4.97
CA THR A 32 -6.18 -9.28 3.85
C THR A 32 -6.47 -7.82 4.14
N PHE A 33 -6.89 -7.06 3.13
CA PHE A 33 -7.33 -5.69 3.35
C PHE A 33 -8.43 -5.60 4.43
N GLU A 34 -9.42 -6.49 4.41
CA GLU A 34 -10.50 -6.51 5.40
C GLU A 34 -9.99 -6.83 6.81
N SER A 35 -9.08 -7.80 6.95
CA SER A 35 -8.51 -8.15 8.25
C SER A 35 -7.67 -7.02 8.82
N PHE A 36 -6.87 -6.35 7.98
CA PHE A 36 -6.10 -5.17 8.38
C PHE A 36 -7.03 -4.02 8.79
N ASN A 37 -8.07 -3.76 7.99
CA ASN A 37 -9.07 -2.73 8.26
C ASN A 37 -9.76 -2.93 9.62
N GLU A 38 -10.16 -4.16 9.93
CA GLU A 38 -10.76 -4.50 11.22
C GLU A 38 -9.79 -4.27 12.39
N LYS A 39 -8.54 -4.74 12.27
CA LYS A 39 -7.51 -4.55 13.31
C LYS A 39 -7.18 -3.08 13.53
N LEU A 40 -7.08 -2.31 12.45
CA LEU A 40 -6.82 -0.88 12.51
C LEU A 40 -7.99 -0.14 13.16
N TRP A 41 -9.23 -0.52 12.85
CA TRP A 41 -10.41 0.06 13.49
C TRP A 41 -10.43 -0.24 15.00
N GLN A 42 -10.17 -1.50 15.39
CA GLN A 42 -10.05 -1.89 16.79
C GLN A 42 -8.97 -1.07 17.52
N LEU A 43 -7.83 -0.83 16.86
CA LEU A 43 -6.76 0.02 17.37
C LEU A 43 -7.22 1.46 17.58
N VAL A 44 -7.83 2.09 16.59
CA VAL A 44 -8.34 3.46 16.68
C VAL A 44 -9.38 3.59 17.80
N VAL A 45 -10.30 2.63 17.92
CA VAL A 45 -11.28 2.61 19.02
C VAL A 45 -10.56 2.47 20.37
N ALA A 46 -9.55 1.61 20.47
CA ALA A 46 -8.83 1.37 21.72
C ALA A 46 -8.07 2.61 22.20
N ILE A 47 -7.42 3.36 21.32
CA ILE A 47 -6.63 4.56 21.65
C ILE A 47 -7.48 5.82 21.83
N THR A 48 -8.70 5.83 21.30
CA THR A 48 -9.66 6.94 21.47
C THR A 48 -10.66 6.73 22.61
N SER A 49 -10.70 5.54 23.22
CA SER A 49 -11.59 5.22 24.34
C SER A 49 -10.83 5.07 25.66
N LYS A 50 -11.42 5.60 26.75
CA LYS A 50 -10.90 5.44 28.13
C LYS A 50 -11.30 4.10 28.76
N ARG A 51 -11.15 3.01 28.01
CA ARG A 51 -11.45 1.67 28.54
C ARG A 51 -10.16 0.96 28.93
N LYS A 52 -10.25 0.22 30.04
CA LYS A 52 -9.22 -0.73 30.44
C LYS A 52 -9.18 -1.86 29.42
N LYS A 53 -7.97 -2.19 28.99
CA LYS A 53 -7.68 -3.26 28.04
C LYS A 53 -7.05 -4.39 28.84
N ASP A 54 -7.48 -5.61 28.58
CA ASP A 54 -6.79 -6.77 29.16
C ASP A 54 -5.44 -7.01 28.46
N ASP A 55 -4.56 -7.81 29.07
CA ASP A 55 -3.21 -8.03 28.56
C ASP A 55 -3.20 -8.63 27.14
N ASN A 56 -4.17 -9.49 26.82
CA ASN A 56 -4.28 -10.12 25.51
C ASN A 56 -4.77 -9.14 24.43
N GLU A 57 -5.68 -8.24 24.77
CA GLU A 57 -6.06 -7.10 23.94
C GLU A 57 -4.86 -6.16 23.71
N LYS A 58 -4.13 -5.77 24.76
CA LYS A 58 -2.93 -4.91 24.63
C LYS A 58 -1.91 -5.53 23.70
N GLN A 59 -1.61 -6.82 23.86
CA GLN A 59 -0.65 -7.52 22.99
C GLN A 59 -1.07 -7.47 21.52
N ARG A 60 -2.32 -7.80 21.19
CA ARG A 60 -2.84 -7.77 19.80
C ARG A 60 -2.78 -6.36 19.18
N LEU A 61 -3.05 -5.33 19.97
CA LEU A 61 -2.98 -3.93 19.54
C LEU A 61 -1.53 -3.51 19.27
N LEU A 62 -0.59 -3.89 20.13
CA LEU A 62 0.83 -3.60 19.95
C LEU A 62 1.40 -4.32 18.71
N GLU A 63 1.04 -5.58 18.48
CA GLU A 63 1.39 -6.32 17.25
C GLU A 63 0.86 -5.62 15.99
N THR A 64 -0.34 -5.04 16.05
CA THR A 64 -0.91 -4.25 14.96
C THR A 64 -0.07 -2.99 14.70
N ILE A 65 0.35 -2.27 15.75
CA ILE A 65 1.23 -1.11 15.60
C ILE A 65 2.58 -1.51 15.00
N GLU A 66 3.17 -2.63 15.43
CA GLU A 66 4.45 -3.11 14.88
C GLU A 66 4.38 -3.38 13.38
N LYS A 67 3.27 -3.95 12.89
CA LYS A 67 3.02 -4.12 11.45
C LYS A 67 2.93 -2.79 10.73
N ILE A 68 2.21 -1.80 11.29
CA ILE A 68 2.14 -0.45 10.72
C ILE A 68 3.53 0.19 10.66
N VAL A 69 4.34 0.04 11.72
CA VAL A 69 5.73 0.54 11.76
C VAL A 69 6.56 -0.09 10.64
N LEU A 70 6.46 -1.41 10.44
CA LEU A 70 7.15 -2.11 9.35
C LEU A 70 6.72 -1.60 7.98
N MET A 71 5.41 -1.40 7.78
CA MET A 71 4.84 -0.86 6.55
C MET A 71 5.42 0.51 6.22
N ILE A 72 5.38 1.45 7.17
CA ILE A 72 5.90 2.81 7.00
C ILE A 72 7.41 2.79 6.70
N LYS A 73 8.19 2.02 7.46
CA LYS A 73 9.64 1.88 7.22
C LYS A 73 9.91 1.29 5.85
N GLY A 74 9.11 0.33 5.42
CA GLY A 74 9.19 -0.29 4.10
C GLY A 74 8.93 0.69 2.96
N CYS A 75 7.85 1.47 3.04
CA CYS A 75 7.55 2.51 2.06
C CYS A 75 8.66 3.57 1.98
N HIS A 76 9.19 3.99 3.13
CA HIS A 76 10.31 4.92 3.17
C HIS A 76 11.58 4.31 2.54
N TYR A 77 11.89 3.06 2.88
CA TYR A 77 13.00 2.31 2.29
C TYR A 77 12.86 2.23 0.76
N PHE A 78 11.67 1.91 0.26
CA PHE A 78 11.38 1.84 -1.18
C PHE A 78 11.68 3.18 -1.86
N LEU A 79 11.11 4.28 -1.36
CA LEU A 79 11.30 5.62 -1.94
C LEU A 79 12.78 6.04 -1.93
N HIS A 80 13.46 5.80 -0.81
CA HIS A 80 14.87 6.11 -0.66
C HIS A 80 15.72 5.33 -1.67
N HIS A 81 15.53 4.02 -1.78
CA HIS A 81 16.33 3.18 -2.68
C HIS A 81 16.02 3.40 -4.14
N LYS A 82 14.75 3.59 -4.51
CA LYS A 82 14.37 3.95 -5.88
C LYS A 82 15.09 5.22 -6.31
N LYS A 83 15.14 6.24 -5.45
CA LYS A 83 15.88 7.48 -5.69
C LYS A 83 17.40 7.25 -5.75
N ARG A 84 17.97 6.56 -4.76
CA ARG A 84 19.42 6.32 -4.63
C ARG A 84 19.98 5.53 -5.80
N LEU A 85 19.26 4.52 -6.27
CA LEU A 85 19.65 3.67 -7.39
C LEU A 85 19.29 4.28 -8.75
N ASN A 86 18.59 5.43 -8.77
CA ASN A 86 18.01 6.02 -9.98
C ASN A 86 17.20 4.99 -10.79
N PHE A 87 16.48 4.10 -10.09
CA PHE A 87 15.74 3.01 -10.69
C PHE A 87 14.47 3.54 -11.34
N LYS A 88 14.38 3.33 -12.66
CA LYS A 88 13.21 3.63 -13.47
C LYS A 88 12.64 2.33 -14.02
N GLU A 89 11.33 2.19 -13.93
CA GLU A 89 10.61 1.03 -14.43
C GLU A 89 9.39 1.50 -15.24
N ASP A 90 9.17 0.82 -16.37
CA ASP A 90 8.29 1.26 -17.44
C ASP A 90 6.80 1.18 -17.08
N TRP A 91 6.41 0.49 -16.02
CA TRP A 91 5.02 0.45 -15.58
C TRP A 91 4.71 1.47 -14.49
N ILE A 92 5.63 1.71 -13.55
CA ILE A 92 5.39 2.65 -12.44
C ILE A 92 5.84 4.09 -12.71
N ASP A 93 6.75 4.35 -13.66
CA ASP A 93 7.30 5.69 -13.92
C ASP A 93 6.84 6.33 -15.25
N ILE A 94 5.92 5.69 -15.97
CA ILE A 94 5.40 6.24 -17.23
C ILE A 94 4.42 7.40 -17.04
N LYS A 95 4.23 8.12 -18.14
CA LYS A 95 3.21 9.18 -18.19
C LYS A 95 1.86 8.56 -18.53
N TRP A 96 1.00 8.53 -17.51
CA TRP A 96 -0.40 8.18 -17.62
C TRP A 96 -1.22 9.31 -18.26
N LEU A 97 -2.29 8.92 -18.95
CA LEU A 97 -3.29 9.85 -19.48
C LEU A 97 -4.43 10.05 -18.46
N PRO A 98 -5.26 11.09 -18.61
CA PRO A 98 -6.42 11.29 -17.72
C PRO A 98 -7.39 10.12 -17.70
N ASN A 99 -7.43 9.35 -18.79
CA ASN A 99 -8.11 8.07 -18.77
C ASN A 99 -7.29 7.12 -17.88
N PRO A 100 -7.88 6.65 -16.76
CA PRO A 100 -7.18 5.86 -15.74
C PRO A 100 -6.85 4.44 -16.23
N TYR A 101 -7.01 4.19 -17.52
CA TYR A 101 -6.72 2.93 -18.16
C TYR A 101 -5.66 3.06 -19.24
N ARG A 102 -5.18 4.27 -19.59
CA ARG A 102 -4.30 4.49 -20.75
C ARG A 102 -2.98 5.18 -20.42
N CYS A 103 -1.90 4.74 -21.06
CA CYS A 103 -0.63 5.47 -21.14
C CYS A 103 -0.41 6.08 -22.54
N LEU A 104 0.65 6.87 -22.71
CA LEU A 104 1.06 7.36 -24.04
C LEU A 104 1.43 6.21 -24.97
N GLU A 105 1.14 6.35 -26.27
CA GLU A 105 1.38 5.33 -27.30
C GLU A 105 2.84 4.83 -27.34
N LYS A 106 3.81 5.72 -27.10
CA LYS A 106 5.24 5.36 -27.07
C LYS A 106 5.64 4.38 -25.96
N TYR A 107 4.79 4.21 -24.94
CA TYR A 107 5.01 3.28 -23.83
C TYR A 107 4.20 1.99 -24.00
N ARG A 108 3.41 1.87 -25.07
CA ARG A 108 2.63 0.68 -25.38
C ARG A 108 3.49 -0.30 -26.18
N PRO A 109 3.62 -1.57 -25.77
CA PRO A 109 4.15 -2.62 -26.63
C PRO A 109 3.41 -2.69 -27.98
N ARG A 110 4.06 -3.18 -29.02
CA ARG A 110 3.43 -3.30 -30.36
C ARG A 110 2.24 -4.24 -30.34
N GLU A 111 2.25 -5.21 -29.43
CA GLU A 111 1.19 -6.19 -29.18
C GLU A 111 0.00 -5.58 -28.38
N ASP A 112 0.19 -4.41 -27.77
CA ASP A 112 -0.71 -3.80 -26.77
C ASP A 112 -1.77 -2.86 -27.39
N GLN A 113 -1.99 -2.95 -28.71
CA GLN A 113 -3.07 -2.24 -29.39
C GLN A 113 -4.48 -2.63 -28.91
N LYS A 114 -4.61 -3.65 -28.05
CA LYS A 114 -5.90 -4.18 -27.58
C LYS A 114 -6.17 -4.09 -26.08
N LEU A 115 -5.23 -3.65 -25.24
CA LEU A 115 -5.43 -3.67 -23.80
C LEU A 115 -5.01 -2.35 -23.19
N ASN A 116 -5.85 -1.83 -22.33
CA ASN A 116 -5.55 -0.67 -21.51
C ASN A 116 -6.46 -0.80 -20.32
N HIS A 117 -5.96 -1.46 -19.30
CA HIS A 117 -6.64 -1.62 -18.04
C HIS A 117 -5.56 -2.02 -17.03
N HIS A 118 -4.99 -1.09 -16.28
CA HIS A 118 -3.88 -1.39 -15.35
C HIS A 118 -4.34 -1.48 -13.88
N LEU A 119 -5.57 -1.05 -13.57
CA LEU A 119 -6.32 -1.41 -12.35
C LEU A 119 -7.22 -2.62 -12.53
N ALA A 120 -7.24 -3.12 -13.75
CA ALA A 120 -7.93 -4.34 -14.11
C ALA A 120 -7.49 -5.51 -13.24
N HIS A 121 -6.21 -5.41 -12.89
CA HIS A 121 -5.36 -6.48 -12.47
C HIS A 121 -5.58 -6.90 -11.02
N PHE A 122 -6.55 -6.31 -10.34
CA PHE A 122 -6.74 -6.51 -8.93
C PHE A 122 -8.11 -7.13 -8.72
N ARG A 123 -8.10 -8.28 -8.05
CA ARG A 123 -9.33 -8.96 -7.63
C ARG A 123 -10.09 -8.13 -6.59
N GLU A 124 -9.38 -7.21 -5.92
CA GLU A 124 -9.86 -6.40 -4.82
C GLU A 124 -10.22 -5.00 -5.32
N PRO A 125 -11.41 -4.48 -4.95
CA PRO A 125 -11.76 -3.09 -5.23
C PRO A 125 -10.86 -2.19 -4.37
N PHE A 126 -9.96 -1.49 -5.03
CA PHE A 126 -9.16 -0.44 -4.42
C PHE A 126 -10.02 0.80 -4.20
N THR A 127 -10.32 1.10 -2.95
CA THR A 127 -11.28 2.14 -2.56
C THR A 127 -10.63 3.30 -1.84
N LYS A 128 -9.39 3.13 -1.38
CA LYS A 128 -8.68 4.12 -0.57
C LYS A 128 -7.66 4.91 -1.36
N LEU A 129 -7.28 4.44 -2.53
CA LEU A 129 -6.39 5.14 -3.45
C LEU A 129 -7.18 5.95 -4.47
N THR A 130 -6.65 7.12 -4.81
CA THR A 130 -7.07 7.81 -6.03
C THR A 130 -6.65 7.00 -7.26
N SER A 131 -7.27 7.27 -8.40
CA SER A 131 -6.87 6.61 -9.65
C SER A 131 -5.38 6.80 -9.93
N GLU A 132 -4.85 8.03 -9.77
CA GLU A 132 -3.43 8.37 -9.97
C GLU A 132 -2.50 7.54 -9.07
N GLU A 133 -2.85 7.42 -7.79
CA GLU A 133 -2.09 6.63 -6.82
C GLU A 133 -2.15 5.13 -7.11
N ALA A 134 -3.26 4.65 -7.64
CA ALA A 134 -3.37 3.25 -8.02
C ALA A 134 -2.57 2.93 -9.31
N GLN A 135 -2.45 3.88 -10.27
CA GLN A 135 -1.55 3.71 -11.44
C GLN A 135 -0.07 3.78 -11.07
N ASN A 136 0.24 4.53 -10.02
CA ASN A 136 1.60 4.69 -9.52
C ASN A 136 1.57 4.68 -7.99
N PHE A 137 1.65 3.50 -7.39
CA PHE A 137 1.62 3.34 -5.94
C PHE A 137 2.74 4.12 -5.22
N THR A 138 3.83 4.47 -5.94
CA THR A 138 4.89 5.32 -5.37
C THR A 138 4.40 6.74 -5.10
N THR A 139 3.36 7.21 -5.80
CA THR A 139 2.67 8.47 -5.52
C THR A 139 1.96 8.39 -4.17
N ALA A 140 1.28 7.28 -3.86
CA ALA A 140 0.66 7.08 -2.54
C ALA A 140 1.72 7.14 -1.41
N PHE A 141 2.87 6.49 -1.60
CA PHE A 141 3.96 6.55 -0.64
C PHE A 141 4.48 7.98 -0.45
N LYS A 142 4.68 8.74 -1.54
CA LYS A 142 5.13 10.14 -1.47
C LYS A 142 4.11 11.02 -0.76
N ASN A 143 2.82 10.88 -1.09
CA ASN A 143 1.73 11.62 -0.47
C ASN A 143 1.63 11.33 1.03
N PHE A 144 1.81 10.07 1.43
CA PHE A 144 1.84 9.67 2.84
C PHE A 144 2.94 10.42 3.64
N PHE A 145 4.14 10.56 3.07
CA PHE A 145 5.24 11.30 3.68
C PHE A 145 5.23 12.82 3.43
N ALA A 146 4.27 13.34 2.65
CA ALA A 146 4.16 14.77 2.40
C ALA A 146 3.60 15.53 3.61
N GLU A 147 2.76 14.88 4.42
CA GLU A 147 2.19 15.50 5.63
C GLU A 147 3.11 15.36 6.85
N MET A 148 3.78 14.22 7.00
CA MET A 148 4.67 13.92 8.13
C MET A 148 5.86 13.10 7.63
N ASP A 149 7.06 13.46 8.10
CA ASP A 149 8.26 12.69 7.80
C ASP A 149 8.28 11.36 8.59
N LEU A 150 9.24 10.49 8.25
CA LEU A 150 9.37 9.18 8.91
C LEU A 150 9.48 9.30 10.44
N SER A 151 10.30 10.24 10.93
CA SER A 151 10.52 10.42 12.37
C SER A 151 9.25 10.83 13.09
N SER A 152 8.47 11.74 12.50
CA SER A 152 7.19 12.18 13.03
C SER A 152 6.17 11.05 13.06
N TRP A 153 6.13 10.21 12.03
CA TRP A 153 5.29 9.01 12.02
C TRP A 153 5.69 7.99 13.09
N MET A 154 6.99 7.79 13.32
CA MET A 154 7.47 6.88 14.37
C MET A 154 7.10 7.40 15.76
N ASN A 155 7.30 8.70 16.01
CA ASN A 155 6.92 9.31 17.28
C ASN A 155 5.42 9.16 17.58
N LEU A 156 4.56 9.43 16.58
CA LEU A 156 3.11 9.24 16.71
C LEU A 156 2.76 7.80 17.09
N LEU A 157 3.39 6.81 16.47
CA LEU A 157 3.11 5.40 16.76
C LEU A 157 3.69 4.96 18.11
N ASP A 158 4.80 5.54 18.56
CA ASP A 158 5.32 5.29 19.91
C ASP A 158 4.40 5.91 20.97
N ASP A 159 3.80 7.08 20.71
CA ASP A 159 2.76 7.67 21.57
C ASP A 159 1.51 6.78 21.62
N TRP A 160 1.09 6.20 20.49
CA TRP A 160 -0.02 5.24 20.44
C TRP A 160 0.27 3.98 21.27
N LYS A 161 1.51 3.46 21.24
CA LYS A 161 1.91 2.33 22.08
C LYS A 161 1.84 2.69 23.57
N ALA A 162 2.41 3.82 23.96
CA ALA A 162 2.42 4.26 25.35
C ALA A 162 1.00 4.48 25.89
N CYS A 163 0.09 4.98 25.03
CA CYS A 163 -1.33 5.11 25.32
C CYS A 163 -2.02 3.74 25.58
N ILE A 164 -1.71 2.72 24.79
CA ILE A 164 -2.23 1.35 25.00
C ILE A 164 -1.71 0.75 26.30
N GLU A 165 -0.41 0.89 26.56
CA GLU A 165 0.23 0.33 27.75
C GLU A 165 -0.35 0.94 29.04
N SER A 166 -0.59 2.26 29.01
CA SER A 166 -1.06 3.04 30.15
C SER A 166 -2.59 3.00 30.35
N ASP A 167 -3.35 2.36 29.46
CA ASP A 167 -4.82 2.42 29.43
C ASP A 167 -5.39 3.85 29.31
N GLU A 168 -4.63 4.75 28.70
CA GLU A 168 -4.99 6.15 28.53
C GLU A 168 -5.68 6.38 27.18
N SER A 169 -5.99 7.64 26.86
CA SER A 169 -6.61 8.03 25.60
C SER A 169 -5.80 9.13 24.93
N LEU A 170 -5.70 9.10 23.59
CA LEU A 170 -5.03 10.14 22.81
C LEU A 170 -5.62 11.54 23.03
N PHE A 171 -6.91 11.64 23.41
CA PHE A 171 -7.52 12.92 23.75
C PHE A 171 -6.89 13.57 24.99
N ASP A 172 -6.40 12.75 25.92
CA ASP A 172 -5.74 13.24 27.13
C ASP A 172 -4.32 13.76 26.83
N TRP A 173 -3.70 13.25 25.77
CA TRP A 173 -2.31 13.54 25.40
C TRP A 173 -2.18 14.58 24.27
N GLN A 174 -3.27 14.83 23.52
CA GLN A 174 -3.31 15.76 22.39
C GLN A 174 -2.23 15.50 21.31
N VAL A 175 -1.81 14.26 21.13
CA VAL A 175 -0.73 13.86 20.19
C VAL A 175 -1.26 13.52 18.80
N ASP A 176 -2.49 13.00 18.68
CA ASP A 176 -3.19 12.87 17.40
C ASP A 176 -4.50 13.68 17.45
N TYR A 177 -4.52 14.80 16.73
CA TYR A 177 -5.70 15.66 16.64
C TYR A 177 -6.73 15.16 15.62
N ALA A 178 -6.41 14.17 14.79
CA ALA A 178 -7.31 13.60 13.79
C ALA A 178 -7.12 12.07 13.58
N PRO A 179 -7.39 11.22 14.60
CA PRO A 179 -7.18 9.77 14.49
C PRO A 179 -7.90 9.09 13.33
N LEU A 180 -9.08 9.60 12.94
CA LEU A 180 -9.82 9.10 11.77
C LEU A 180 -9.13 9.44 10.44
N LYS A 181 -8.45 10.59 10.35
CA LYS A 181 -7.65 10.92 9.16
C LYS A 181 -6.41 10.03 9.10
N THR A 182 -5.78 9.80 10.25
CA THR A 182 -4.64 8.88 10.39
C THR A 182 -5.01 7.46 9.97
N TYR A 183 -6.18 6.98 10.40
CA TYR A 183 -6.77 5.71 9.98
C TYR A 183 -6.89 5.58 8.45
N GLU A 184 -7.53 6.55 7.78
CA GLU A 184 -7.72 6.51 6.32
C GLU A 184 -6.38 6.49 5.57
N LYS A 185 -5.38 7.21 6.06
CA LYS A 185 -4.02 7.17 5.49
C LYS A 185 -3.36 5.81 5.62
N PHE A 186 -3.52 5.12 6.75
CA PHE A 186 -2.96 3.78 6.91
C PHE A 186 -3.66 2.76 6.02
N LEU A 187 -4.97 2.87 5.80
CA LEU A 187 -5.66 2.03 4.83
C LEU A 187 -5.16 2.26 3.40
N ALA A 188 -5.06 3.52 2.98
CA ALA A 188 -4.50 3.87 1.67
C ALA A 188 -3.06 3.36 1.51
N LEU A 189 -2.22 3.51 2.54
CA LEU A 189 -0.85 3.01 2.51
C LEU A 189 -0.78 1.48 2.39
N HIS A 190 -1.67 0.77 3.09
CA HIS A 190 -1.77 -0.69 3.02
C HIS A 190 -2.19 -1.16 1.62
N GLU A 191 -3.20 -0.51 1.04
CA GLU A 191 -3.66 -0.77 -0.34
C GLU A 191 -2.52 -0.55 -1.36
N ALA A 192 -1.74 0.52 -1.22
CA ALA A 192 -0.57 0.77 -2.06
C ALA A 192 0.55 -0.27 -1.86
N CYS A 193 0.71 -0.83 -0.66
CA CYS A 193 1.66 -1.91 -0.39
C CYS A 193 1.27 -3.22 -1.10
N ILE A 194 -0.03 -3.55 -1.13
CA ILE A 194 -0.56 -4.70 -1.87
C ILE A 194 -0.27 -4.53 -3.37
N ILE A 195 -0.52 -3.35 -3.94
CA ILE A 195 -0.18 -3.04 -5.34
C ILE A 195 1.32 -3.22 -5.59
N GLY A 196 2.15 -2.64 -4.72
CA GLY A 196 3.60 -2.73 -4.83
C GLY A 196 4.11 -4.16 -4.80
N TYR A 197 3.49 -5.02 -3.99
CA TYR A 197 3.79 -6.45 -3.95
C TYR A 197 3.45 -7.19 -5.24
N HIS A 198 2.24 -7.00 -5.75
CA HIS A 198 1.84 -7.62 -7.02
C HIS A 198 2.72 -7.18 -8.19
N TRP A 199 3.18 -5.92 -8.16
CA TRP A 199 4.17 -5.41 -9.12
C TRP A 199 5.49 -6.18 -9.07
N ALA A 200 5.98 -6.57 -7.88
CA ALA A 200 7.24 -7.33 -7.78
C ALA A 200 7.08 -8.83 -8.02
N GLU A 201 5.93 -9.43 -7.68
CA GLU A 201 5.74 -10.89 -7.75
C GLU A 201 5.37 -11.39 -9.15
N ILE A 202 4.56 -10.63 -9.91
CA ILE A 202 3.82 -11.20 -11.04
C ILE A 202 4.35 -10.73 -12.40
N ASP A 203 5.33 -9.82 -12.47
CA ASP A 203 5.87 -9.29 -13.75
C ASP A 203 4.78 -8.75 -14.71
N TYR A 204 3.60 -8.39 -14.15
CA TYR A 204 2.41 -7.83 -14.81
C TYR A 204 1.86 -8.62 -16.04
N PRO A 205 0.99 -9.66 -15.85
CA PRO A 205 -0.15 -9.87 -16.78
C PRO A 205 -1.46 -10.37 -16.07
N PRO A 206 -2.62 -10.50 -16.76
CA PRO A 206 -3.82 -9.66 -16.71
C PRO A 206 -4.98 -10.16 -15.83
N PRO A 207 -5.43 -9.37 -14.85
CA PRO A 207 -6.83 -9.51 -14.35
C PRO A 207 -7.82 -8.48 -14.92
N ASN A 208 -9.12 -8.85 -14.99
CA ASN A 208 -10.29 -7.93 -14.91
C ASN A 208 -11.70 -8.55 -14.97
N ARG A 209 -11.96 -9.62 -14.23
CA ARG A 209 -13.26 -10.32 -14.29
C ARG A 209 -14.47 -9.43 -13.91
N HIS A 210 -14.32 -8.59 -12.89
CA HIS A 210 -15.45 -7.89 -12.26
C HIS A 210 -15.94 -6.68 -13.07
N LEU A 211 -15.06 -5.94 -13.75
CA LEU A 211 -15.47 -4.82 -14.62
C LEU A 211 -16.06 -5.29 -15.96
N TYR A 212 -15.68 -6.47 -16.46
CA TYR A 212 -16.40 -7.11 -17.56
C TYR A 212 -17.84 -7.45 -17.15
N GLU A 213 -17.98 -8.10 -15.99
CA GLU A 213 -19.29 -8.49 -15.44
C GLU A 213 -20.17 -7.28 -15.12
N GLU A 214 -19.61 -6.17 -14.62
CA GLU A 214 -20.36 -4.96 -14.29
C GLU A 214 -20.70 -4.09 -15.52
N PHE A 215 -19.78 -3.95 -16.48
CA PHE A 215 -20.00 -3.15 -17.69
C PHE A 215 -20.85 -3.87 -18.74
N PHE A 216 -20.67 -5.19 -18.89
CA PHE A 216 -21.37 -6.01 -19.89
C PHE A 216 -22.51 -6.87 -19.31
N ASN A 217 -22.67 -6.93 -17.99
CA ASN A 217 -23.71 -7.71 -17.30
C ASN A 217 -23.72 -9.22 -17.69
N THR A 218 -22.54 -9.80 -17.95
CA THR A 218 -22.34 -11.20 -18.35
C THR A 218 -21.13 -11.82 -17.65
N SER A 219 -21.20 -13.12 -17.31
CA SER A 219 -20.12 -13.85 -16.61
C SER A 219 -18.88 -14.02 -17.48
N TYR A 220 -17.70 -13.84 -16.87
CA TYR A 220 -16.42 -13.98 -17.56
C TYR A 220 -16.02 -15.45 -17.74
N GLU A 221 -15.90 -15.94 -18.98
CA GLU A 221 -15.56 -17.35 -19.27
C GLU A 221 -14.12 -17.57 -19.74
N SER A 222 -13.44 -16.58 -20.36
CA SER A 222 -12.03 -16.72 -20.79
C SER A 222 -11.32 -15.40 -21.15
N TYR A 223 -9.99 -15.46 -21.28
CA TYR A 223 -9.13 -14.35 -21.76
C TYR A 223 -9.52 -13.79 -23.14
N ARG A 224 -10.23 -14.58 -23.96
CA ARG A 224 -10.71 -14.14 -25.27
C ARG A 224 -11.91 -13.19 -25.18
N ASP A 225 -12.57 -13.13 -24.03
CA ASP A 225 -13.77 -12.33 -23.82
C ASP A 225 -13.43 -10.89 -23.36
N ALA A 226 -12.18 -10.62 -23.00
CA ALA A 226 -11.69 -9.31 -22.55
C ALA A 226 -11.32 -8.34 -23.70
N SER A 227 -11.77 -8.59 -24.93
CA SER A 227 -11.58 -7.70 -26.08
C SER A 227 -12.79 -6.77 -26.20
N PRO A 228 -12.68 -5.45 -25.97
CA PRO A 228 -13.79 -4.51 -26.17
C PRO A 228 -14.02 -4.16 -27.65
N LEU A 229 -13.87 -5.15 -28.53
CA LEU A 229 -14.22 -5.16 -29.94
C LEU A 229 -14.67 -6.61 -30.19
N GLU A 230 -15.95 -6.91 -30.41
CA GLU A 230 -17.04 -6.11 -31.01
C GLU A 230 -17.71 -5.03 -30.15
#